data_AF-A0A522MCR7-F1
#
_entry.id   AF-A0A522MCR7-F1
#
_cell.length_a   1.000
_cell.length_b   1.000
_cell.length_c   1.000
_cell.angle_alpha   90.00
_cell.angle_beta   90.00
_cell.angle_gamma   90.00
#
_symmetry.space_group_name_H-M   'P 1'
#
loop_
_entity.id
_entity.type
_entity.pdbx_description
1 polymer ?
#
loop_
_entity_poly.entity_id
_entity_poly.type
_entity_poly.pdbx_seq_one_letter_code
_entity_poly.pdbx_strand_id
1 'polypeptide(L)'
;MDSTKTITFRKPIAVGAGEGAKTYESVTLREPVAGDYETAEKNAGKCGFLVALIALISGVPIDAVDQMFGSQLDEAEDYFAAFADGVSDQDKRSEDEMTLQLQHAVKLTDDDTGLNAASLDLCEPTNQQRRKARAAGGPFAASIALISDVAKVPKKTVRAMCARDFLTAVGYFNGFQIGRRPGSDD
;
A
#
# COMPACT_ATOMS: atom_id res chain seq x y z
N MET A 1 -4.63 -0.26 17.11
CA MET A 1 -3.25 -0.07 16.64
C MET A 1 -3.05 1.43 16.43
N ASP A 2 -1.92 1.98 16.86
CA ASP A 2 -1.63 3.40 16.68
C ASP A 2 -1.42 3.73 15.20
N SER A 3 -1.98 4.84 14.74
CA SER A 3 -1.90 5.31 13.34
C SER A 3 -0.50 5.78 12.95
N THR A 4 0.40 5.91 13.92
CA THR A 4 1.80 6.29 13.74
C THR A 4 2.73 5.45 14.60
N LYS A 5 3.97 5.23 14.15
CA LYS A 5 5.02 4.56 14.91
C LYS A 5 6.35 5.28 14.76
N THR A 6 7.02 5.58 15.87
CA THR A 6 8.37 6.13 15.86
C THR A 6 9.39 5.03 16.17
N ILE A 7 10.39 4.89 15.30
CA ILE A 7 11.50 3.97 15.48
C ILE A 7 12.76 4.81 15.69
N THR A 8 13.26 4.83 16.93
CA THR A 8 14.49 5.55 17.29
C THR A 8 15.71 4.78 16.81
N PHE A 9 16.60 5.43 16.06
CA PHE A 9 17.83 4.85 15.59
C PHE A 9 18.75 4.51 16.77
N ARG A 10 19.34 3.31 16.74
CA ARG A 10 20.28 2.88 17.78
C ARG A 10 21.51 3.76 17.86
N LYS A 11 21.89 4.37 16.72
CA LYS A 11 22.89 5.42 16.62
C LYS A 11 22.35 6.50 15.69
N PRO A 12 22.55 7.78 15.99
CA PRO A 12 22.21 8.84 15.06
C PRO A 12 22.92 8.62 13.72
N ILE A 13 22.19 8.81 12.61
CA ILE A 13 22.68 8.59 11.25
C ILE A 13 22.90 9.95 10.60
N ALA A 14 24.12 10.25 10.19
CA ALA A 14 24.46 11.47 9.48
C ALA A 14 24.44 11.23 7.96
N VAL A 15 23.78 12.12 7.23
CA VAL A 15 23.74 12.12 5.76
C VAL A 15 24.23 13.46 5.23
N GLY A 16 25.03 13.41 4.17
CA GLY A 16 25.69 14.58 3.59
C GLY A 16 27.10 14.83 4.15
N ALA A 17 27.71 15.93 3.74
CA ALA A 17 29.05 16.32 4.15
C ALA A 17 29.14 17.84 4.37
N GLY A 18 30.09 18.26 5.22
CA GLY A 18 30.34 19.68 5.51
C GLY A 18 29.16 20.37 6.20
N GLU A 19 28.94 21.65 5.88
CA GLU A 19 27.87 22.49 6.45
C GLU A 19 26.44 21.99 6.11
N GLY A 20 26.30 21.07 5.16
CA GLY A 20 25.01 20.49 4.75
C GLY A 20 24.67 19.16 5.41
N ALA A 21 25.53 18.62 6.30
CA ALA A 21 25.27 17.35 6.95
C ALA A 21 24.07 17.43 7.89
N LYS A 22 23.13 16.49 7.75
CA LYS A 22 21.97 16.34 8.64
C LYS A 22 22.07 15.04 9.41
N THR A 23 21.79 15.12 10.71
CA THR A 23 21.72 13.95 11.60
C THR A 23 20.27 13.60 11.85
N TYR A 24 19.96 12.32 11.71
CA TYR A 24 18.66 11.73 11.98
C TYR A 24 18.76 10.83 13.20
N GLU A 25 17.81 10.93 14.11
CA GLU A 25 17.77 10.12 15.34
C GLU A 25 16.64 9.10 15.33
N SER A 26 15.68 9.25 14.42
CA SER A 26 14.51 8.37 14.32
C SER A 26 13.84 8.51 12.96
N VAL A 27 12.95 7.56 12.68
CA VAL A 27 11.89 7.70 11.66
C VAL A 27 10.54 7.69 12.34
N THR A 28 9.60 8.47 11.83
CA THR A 28 8.18 8.39 12.21
C THR A 28 7.40 7.89 11.01
N LEU A 29 6.70 6.78 11.21
CA LEU A 29 5.89 6.10 10.21
C LEU A 29 4.42 6.37 10.47
N ARG A 30 3.62 6.35 9.39
CA ARG A 30 2.15 6.30 9.43
C ARG A 30 1.65 5.10 8.63
N GLU A 31 0.36 4.80 8.74
CA GLU A 31 -0.29 3.90 7.79
C GLU A 31 -0.01 4.36 6.35
N PRO A 32 0.54 3.49 5.48
CA PRO A 32 0.74 3.82 4.07
C PRO A 32 -0.60 4.08 3.36
N VAL A 33 -0.57 4.90 2.30
CA VAL A 33 -1.66 4.92 1.31
C VAL A 33 -1.25 4.09 0.10
N ALA A 34 -2.21 3.67 -0.72
CA ALA A 34 -1.93 2.85 -1.92
C ALA A 34 -0.88 3.48 -2.85
N GLY A 35 -0.88 4.81 -2.97
CA GLY A 35 0.12 5.56 -3.74
C GLY A 35 1.54 5.46 -3.18
N ASP A 36 1.71 5.25 -1.87
CA ASP A 36 3.02 5.04 -1.26
C ASP A 36 3.60 3.71 -1.70
N TYR A 37 2.79 2.64 -1.69
CA TYR A 37 3.21 1.32 -2.17
C TYR A 37 3.59 1.33 -3.65
N GLU A 38 2.79 1.97 -4.52
CA GLU A 38 3.11 2.10 -5.95
C GLU A 38 4.41 2.89 -6.17
N THR A 39 4.65 3.93 -5.36
CA THR A 39 5.86 4.76 -5.49
C THR A 39 7.09 4.04 -4.94
N ALA A 40 6.95 3.32 -3.83
CA ALA A 40 8.02 2.48 -3.28
C ALA A 40 8.38 1.35 -4.26
N GLU A 41 7.39 0.68 -4.86
CA GLU A 41 7.58 -0.34 -5.90
C GLU A 41 8.44 0.17 -7.07
N LYS A 42 8.13 1.37 -7.58
CA LYS A 42 8.90 1.99 -8.67
C LYS A 42 10.35 2.28 -8.29
N ASN A 43 10.64 2.50 -7.00
CA ASN A 43 11.97 2.81 -6.50
C ASN A 43 12.69 1.58 -5.91
N ALA A 44 12.01 0.44 -5.76
CA ALA A 44 12.52 -0.74 -5.07
C ALA A 44 13.79 -1.31 -5.70
N GLY A 45 13.98 -1.15 -7.02
CA GLY A 45 15.19 -1.63 -7.71
C GLY A 45 16.50 -0.95 -7.26
N LYS A 46 16.44 0.17 -6.51
CA LYS A 46 17.62 0.91 -6.05
C LYS A 46 18.06 0.55 -4.63
N CYS A 47 17.11 0.32 -3.73
CA CYS A 47 17.35 0.18 -2.29
C CYS A 47 16.47 -0.89 -1.61
N GLY A 48 15.69 -1.65 -2.39
CA GLY A 48 14.65 -2.52 -1.85
C GLY A 48 13.35 -1.78 -1.55
N PHE A 49 12.25 -2.53 -1.53
CA PHE A 49 10.91 -1.97 -1.36
C PHE A 49 10.69 -1.37 0.04
N LEU A 50 11.10 -2.10 1.09
CA LEU A 50 10.90 -1.69 2.48
C LEU A 50 11.62 -0.37 2.79
N VAL A 51 12.89 -0.25 2.38
CA VAL A 51 13.68 0.99 2.53
C VAL A 51 13.02 2.14 1.78
N ALA A 52 12.60 1.92 0.52
CA ALA A 52 11.92 2.93 -0.27
C ALA A 52 10.60 3.40 0.39
N LEU A 53 9.85 2.47 0.99
CA LEU A 53 8.58 2.77 1.67
C LEU A 53 8.81 3.56 2.96
N ILE A 54 9.77 3.15 3.79
CA ILE A 54 10.13 3.87 5.02
C ILE A 54 10.58 5.29 4.69
N ALA A 55 11.47 5.46 3.70
CA ALA A 55 11.96 6.78 3.29
C ALA A 55 10.83 7.69 2.80
N LEU A 56 9.90 7.15 1.99
CA LEU A 56 8.77 7.91 1.47
C LEU A 56 7.82 8.38 2.57
N ILE A 57 7.52 7.50 3.53
CA ILE A 57 6.54 7.78 4.59
C ILE A 57 7.12 8.71 5.65
N SER A 58 8.37 8.48 6.05
CA SER A 58 9.03 9.25 7.10
C SER A 58 9.60 10.58 6.62
N GLY A 59 9.83 10.73 5.31
CA GLY A 59 10.56 11.86 4.73
C GLY A 59 12.07 11.83 5.01
N VAL A 60 12.59 10.78 5.65
CA VAL A 60 14.02 10.57 5.86
C VAL A 60 14.66 10.09 4.56
N PRO A 61 15.84 10.61 4.16
CA PRO A 61 16.51 10.19 2.94
C PRO A 61 16.79 8.68 2.89
N ILE A 62 16.73 8.09 1.69
CA ILE A 62 17.03 6.66 1.47
C ILE A 62 18.38 6.30 2.07
N ASP A 63 19.42 7.11 1.85
CA ASP A 63 20.77 6.88 2.38
C ASP A 63 20.81 6.79 3.92
N ALA A 64 19.90 7.46 4.63
CA ALA A 64 19.79 7.33 6.09
C ALA A 64 19.04 6.06 6.48
N VAL A 65 17.95 5.74 5.79
CA VAL A 65 17.14 4.55 6.06
C VAL A 65 17.93 3.27 5.77
N ASP A 66 18.73 3.26 4.71
CA ASP A 66 19.57 2.13 4.30
C ASP A 66 20.69 1.82 5.30
N GLN A 67 20.98 2.78 6.21
CA GLN A 67 21.92 2.60 7.32
C GLN A 67 21.24 2.14 8.62
N MET A 68 19.91 1.97 8.63
CA MET A 68 19.21 1.38 9.77
C MET A 68 19.69 -0.06 10.00
N PHE A 69 19.73 -0.47 11.28
CA PHE A 69 20.01 -1.86 11.60
C PHE A 69 18.86 -2.76 11.14
N GLY A 70 19.16 -3.99 10.70
CA GLY A 70 18.14 -4.95 10.22
C GLY A 70 16.95 -5.12 11.15
N SER A 71 17.18 -5.25 12.46
CA SER A 71 16.10 -5.34 13.46
C SER A 71 15.15 -4.13 13.50
N GLN A 72 15.61 -2.95 13.05
CA GLN A 72 14.78 -1.75 12.96
C GLN A 72 13.99 -1.70 11.65
N LEU A 73 14.51 -2.34 10.60
CA LEU A 73 13.77 -2.59 9.36
C LEU A 73 12.68 -3.64 9.61
N ASP A 74 13.00 -4.73 10.31
CA ASP A 74 12.04 -5.75 10.74
C ASP A 74 10.90 -5.12 11.56
N GLU A 75 11.23 -4.23 12.49
CA GLU A 75 10.24 -3.51 13.30
C GLU A 75 9.30 -2.61 12.47
N ALA A 76 9.81 -2.03 11.37
CA ALA A 76 9.01 -1.25 10.43
C ALA A 76 8.16 -2.15 9.53
N GLU A 77 8.70 -3.29 9.09
CA GLU A 77 7.98 -4.29 8.33
C GLU A 77 6.79 -4.86 9.12
N ASP A 78 7.01 -5.25 10.38
CA ASP A 78 5.96 -5.71 11.29
C ASP A 78 4.84 -4.66 11.45
N TYR A 79 5.22 -3.39 11.57
CA TYR A 79 4.26 -2.29 11.62
C TYR A 79 3.44 -2.20 10.34
N PHE A 80 4.04 -2.31 9.16
CA PHE A 80 3.29 -2.27 7.91
C PHE A 80 2.44 -3.53 7.69
N ALA A 81 2.94 -4.71 8.08
CA ALA A 81 2.24 -5.98 7.97
C ALA A 81 0.96 -6.02 8.83
N ALA A 82 0.96 -5.33 9.98
CA ALA A 82 -0.22 -5.25 10.84
C ALA A 82 -1.43 -4.54 10.19
N PHE A 83 -1.25 -3.76 9.13
CA PHE A 83 -2.38 -3.22 8.33
C PHE A 83 -2.96 -4.24 7.35
N ALA A 84 -2.21 -5.30 7.04
CA ALA A 84 -2.64 -6.42 6.21
C ALA A 84 -3.26 -7.56 7.04
N ASP A 85 -3.23 -7.48 8.36
CA ASP A 85 -3.85 -8.49 9.23
C ASP A 85 -5.38 -8.34 9.23
N GLY A 86 -6.09 -9.45 9.03
CA GLY A 86 -7.55 -9.49 9.03
C GLY A 86 -8.28 -8.80 7.86
N VAL A 87 -7.58 -8.23 6.87
CA VAL A 87 -8.24 -7.52 5.73
C VAL A 87 -8.80 -8.44 4.65
N SER A 88 -8.39 -9.71 4.61
CA SER A 88 -9.00 -10.72 3.73
C SER A 88 -8.80 -12.13 4.25
N ASP A 89 -9.86 -12.93 4.24
CA ASP A 89 -9.78 -14.38 4.43
C ASP A 89 -9.20 -15.00 3.15
N GLN A 90 -7.96 -15.50 3.22
CA GLN A 90 -7.26 -16.07 2.07
C GLN A 90 -7.79 -17.42 1.62
N ASP A 91 -8.68 -18.03 2.40
CA ASP A 91 -9.26 -19.35 2.14
C ASP A 91 -10.72 -19.24 1.70
N LYS A 92 -11.32 -18.04 1.78
CA LYS A 92 -12.69 -17.80 1.37
C LYS A 92 -12.78 -17.17 -0.02
N ARG A 93 -13.49 -17.84 -0.93
CA ARG A 93 -13.87 -17.27 -2.24
C ARG A 93 -14.71 -16.00 -2.04
N SER A 94 -14.41 -14.98 -2.84
CA SER A 94 -15.17 -13.73 -2.84
C SER A 94 -16.53 -13.87 -3.52
N GLU A 95 -17.52 -13.16 -2.99
CA GLU A 95 -18.84 -12.98 -3.61
C GLU A 95 -18.73 -12.15 -4.89
N ASP A 96 -19.69 -12.31 -5.82
CA ASP A 96 -19.66 -11.65 -7.13
C ASP A 96 -19.66 -10.11 -7.04
N GLU A 97 -20.23 -9.55 -5.97
CA GLU A 97 -20.32 -8.12 -5.68
C GLU A 97 -20.00 -7.82 -4.22
N MET A 98 -19.39 -6.65 -3.97
CA MET A 98 -19.09 -6.16 -2.63
C MET A 98 -19.08 -4.64 -2.60
N THR A 99 -19.79 -4.04 -1.63
CA THR A 99 -19.59 -2.62 -1.28
C THR A 99 -18.57 -2.53 -0.14
N LEU A 100 -17.40 -1.99 -0.44
CA LEU A 100 -16.38 -1.67 0.55
C LEU A 100 -16.62 -0.28 1.12
N GLN A 101 -16.99 -0.18 2.39
CA GLN A 101 -17.03 1.09 3.12
C GLN A 101 -15.60 1.48 3.52
N LEU A 102 -15.16 2.67 3.13
CA LEU A 102 -13.82 3.14 3.45
C LEU A 102 -13.75 3.57 4.92
N GLN A 103 -12.71 3.13 5.62
CA GLN A 103 -12.47 3.56 7.01
C GLN A 103 -12.22 5.07 7.07
N HIS A 104 -11.57 5.61 6.03
CA HIS A 104 -11.37 7.03 5.84
C HIS A 104 -11.85 7.43 4.44
N ALA A 105 -12.92 8.20 4.39
CA ALA A 105 -13.41 8.75 3.13
C ALA A 105 -12.29 9.53 2.44
N VAL A 106 -12.04 9.19 1.18
CA VAL A 106 -11.12 9.93 0.33
C VAL A 106 -11.82 11.22 -0.06
N LYS A 107 -11.22 12.37 0.28
CA LYS A 107 -11.70 13.69 -0.15
C LYS A 107 -10.55 14.47 -0.79
N LEU A 108 -10.51 14.52 -2.12
CA LEU A 108 -9.45 15.17 -2.90
C LEU A 108 -9.88 16.53 -3.49
N THR A 109 -11.17 16.83 -3.46
CA THR A 109 -11.75 18.12 -3.88
C THR A 109 -12.96 18.44 -2.99
N ASP A 110 -13.38 19.71 -2.98
CA ASP A 110 -14.62 20.11 -2.31
C ASP A 110 -15.88 19.82 -3.12
N ASP A 111 -15.73 19.59 -4.43
CA ASP A 111 -16.83 19.24 -5.33
C ASP A 111 -17.25 17.77 -5.20
N ASP A 112 -18.54 17.49 -5.39
CA ASP A 112 -19.05 16.12 -5.43
C ASP A 112 -18.69 15.44 -6.77
N THR A 113 -17.48 14.88 -6.82
CA THR A 113 -16.92 14.20 -7.99
C THR A 113 -16.36 12.85 -7.58
N GLY A 114 -16.08 11.96 -8.54
CA GLY A 114 -15.44 10.66 -8.26
C GLY A 114 -14.02 10.77 -7.65
N LEU A 115 -13.45 11.97 -7.55
CA LEU A 115 -12.23 12.23 -6.77
C LEU A 115 -12.47 12.13 -5.26
N ASN A 116 -13.74 12.14 -4.83
CA ASN A 116 -14.16 11.86 -3.48
C ASN A 116 -14.85 10.49 -3.44
N ALA A 117 -14.58 9.70 -2.42
CA ALA A 117 -15.21 8.39 -2.22
C ALA A 117 -15.34 8.10 -0.72
N ALA A 118 -16.52 7.69 -0.29
CA ALA A 118 -16.76 7.12 1.04
C ALA A 118 -16.88 5.59 1.01
N SER A 119 -17.18 5.03 -0.16
CA SER A 119 -17.26 3.60 -0.42
C SER A 119 -16.83 3.28 -1.84
N LEU A 120 -16.55 2.01 -2.11
CA LEU A 120 -16.33 1.47 -3.45
C LEU A 120 -17.28 0.32 -3.70
N ASP A 121 -17.97 0.35 -4.83
CA ASP A 121 -18.72 -0.81 -5.32
C ASP A 121 -17.80 -1.65 -6.20
N LEU A 122 -17.54 -2.88 -5.77
CA LEU A 122 -16.64 -3.83 -6.41
C LEU A 122 -17.43 -5.02 -6.92
N CYS A 123 -16.95 -5.61 -8.01
CA CYS A 123 -17.48 -6.87 -8.54
C CYS A 123 -16.36 -7.74 -9.12
N GLU A 124 -16.66 -8.99 -9.48
CA GLU A 124 -15.69 -9.86 -10.13
C GLU A 124 -15.11 -9.18 -11.39
N PRO A 125 -13.78 -8.95 -11.45
CA PRO A 125 -13.19 -8.31 -12.61
C PRO A 125 -13.13 -9.27 -13.80
N THR A 126 -13.51 -8.78 -14.97
CA THR A 126 -13.33 -9.51 -16.23
C THR A 126 -11.86 -9.77 -16.55
N ASN A 127 -11.58 -10.79 -17.35
CA ASN A 127 -10.23 -11.04 -17.87
C ASN A 127 -9.65 -9.86 -18.65
N GLN A 128 -10.48 -9.07 -19.33
CA GLN A 128 -10.05 -7.86 -20.04
C GLN A 128 -9.55 -6.78 -19.06
N GLN A 129 -10.31 -6.51 -18.00
CA GLN A 129 -9.90 -5.57 -16.94
C GLN A 129 -8.60 -6.02 -16.27
N ARG A 130 -8.46 -7.31 -15.93
CA ARG A 130 -7.21 -7.86 -15.36
C ARG A 130 -6.01 -7.68 -16.28
N ARG A 131 -6.16 -7.97 -17.58
CA ARG A 131 -5.08 -7.77 -18.57
C ARG A 131 -4.69 -6.31 -18.72
N LYS A 132 -5.67 -5.42 -18.82
CA LYS A 132 -5.45 -3.96 -18.91
C LYS A 132 -4.74 -3.42 -17.67
N ALA A 133 -5.13 -3.89 -16.48
CA ALA A 133 -4.51 -3.52 -15.23
C ALA A 133 -3.03 -3.95 -15.16
N ARG A 134 -2.70 -5.18 -15.60
CA ARG A 134 -1.31 -5.69 -15.62
C ARG A 134 -0.36 -4.86 -16.49
N ALA A 135 -0.86 -4.13 -17.48
CA ALA A 135 -0.05 -3.22 -18.29
C ALA A 135 0.49 -2.01 -17.51
N ALA A 136 0.08 -1.81 -16.24
CA ALA A 136 0.56 -0.74 -15.38
C ALA A 136 2.00 -0.94 -14.83
N GLY A 137 2.59 -2.14 -15.00
CA GLY A 137 4.03 -2.37 -14.81
C GLY A 137 4.44 -3.10 -13.53
N GLY A 138 3.69 -2.97 -12.44
CA GLY A 138 3.99 -3.66 -11.16
C GLY A 138 2.72 -4.09 -10.40
N PRO A 139 2.83 -5.00 -9.43
CA PRO A 139 1.67 -5.52 -8.68
C PRO A 139 0.83 -4.43 -8.03
N PHE A 140 1.43 -3.42 -7.38
CA PHE A 140 0.66 -2.33 -6.76
C PHE A 140 0.03 -1.41 -7.79
N ALA A 141 0.77 -1.06 -8.84
CA ALA A 141 0.23 -0.26 -9.96
C ALA A 141 -0.95 -0.98 -10.66
N ALA A 142 -0.86 -2.31 -10.82
CA ALA A 142 -1.90 -3.12 -11.41
C ALA A 142 -3.14 -3.20 -10.49
N SER A 143 -2.97 -3.40 -9.19
CA SER A 143 -4.07 -3.37 -8.23
C SER A 143 -4.80 -2.03 -8.24
N ILE A 144 -4.07 -0.91 -8.21
CA ILE A 144 -4.66 0.44 -8.32
C ILE A 144 -5.46 0.58 -9.62
N ALA A 145 -4.91 0.13 -10.74
CA ALA A 145 -5.58 0.20 -12.03
C ALA A 145 -6.83 -0.68 -12.08
N LEU A 146 -6.80 -1.86 -11.46
CA LEU A 146 -7.93 -2.79 -11.42
C LEU A 146 -9.07 -2.25 -10.56
N ILE A 147 -8.78 -1.80 -9.34
CA ILE A 147 -9.77 -1.20 -8.44
C ILE A 147 -10.42 0.00 -9.12
N SER A 148 -9.61 0.89 -9.73
CA SER A 148 -10.11 2.05 -10.47
C SER A 148 -11.06 1.68 -11.61
N ASP A 149 -10.74 0.63 -12.39
CA ASP A 149 -11.56 0.21 -13.54
C ASP A 149 -12.83 -0.54 -13.11
N VAL A 150 -12.80 -1.28 -12.01
CA VAL A 150 -13.97 -2.00 -11.47
C VAL A 150 -14.90 -1.03 -10.76
N ALA A 151 -14.41 -0.27 -9.78
CA ALA A 151 -15.20 0.66 -8.98
C ALA A 151 -15.56 1.98 -9.68
N LYS A 152 -15.09 2.18 -10.92
CA LYS A 152 -15.34 3.39 -11.72
C LYS A 152 -14.91 4.69 -11.04
N VAL A 153 -13.91 4.61 -10.17
CA VAL A 153 -13.27 5.78 -9.54
C VAL A 153 -11.93 6.09 -10.21
N PRO A 154 -11.48 7.35 -10.25
CA PRO A 154 -10.15 7.72 -10.72
C PRO A 154 -9.03 7.00 -9.94
N LYS A 155 -7.94 6.64 -10.63
CA LYS A 155 -6.72 6.09 -9.98
C LYS A 155 -6.18 6.97 -8.87
N LYS A 156 -6.38 8.30 -8.97
CA LYS A 156 -5.97 9.25 -7.93
C LYS A 156 -6.73 9.02 -6.62
N THR A 157 -8.02 8.71 -6.69
CA THR A 157 -8.86 8.33 -5.55
C THR A 157 -8.32 7.05 -4.92
N VAL A 158 -8.06 6.03 -5.74
CA VAL A 158 -7.52 4.75 -5.25
C VAL A 158 -6.15 4.92 -4.58
N ARG A 159 -5.27 5.73 -5.16
CA ARG A 159 -3.95 6.04 -4.56
C ARG A 159 -4.04 6.69 -3.17
N ALA A 160 -5.14 7.37 -2.88
CA ALA A 160 -5.35 8.05 -1.61
C ALA A 160 -6.01 7.15 -0.55
N MET A 161 -6.42 5.93 -0.90
CA MET A 161 -6.95 4.97 0.07
C MET A 161 -5.86 4.54 1.06
N CYS A 162 -6.23 4.38 2.33
CA CYS A 162 -5.34 3.81 3.33
C CYS A 162 -5.01 2.34 3.03
N ALA A 163 -3.93 1.84 3.63
CA ALA A 163 -3.46 0.47 3.42
C ALA A 163 -4.58 -0.55 3.70
N ARG A 164 -5.34 -0.41 4.79
CA ARG A 164 -6.41 -1.37 5.11
C ARG A 164 -7.45 -1.46 4.01
N ASP A 165 -8.03 -0.33 3.60
CA ASP A 165 -9.08 -0.30 2.56
C ASP A 165 -8.54 -0.81 1.22
N PHE A 166 -7.32 -0.39 0.85
CA PHE A 166 -6.70 -0.82 -0.39
C PHE A 166 -6.42 -2.33 -0.39
N LEU A 167 -5.87 -2.87 0.69
CA LEU A 167 -5.55 -4.28 0.82
C LEU A 167 -6.82 -5.15 0.93
N THR A 168 -7.91 -4.67 1.54
CA THR A 168 -9.21 -5.34 1.50
C THR A 168 -9.72 -5.47 0.07
N ALA A 169 -9.65 -4.40 -0.73
CA ALA A 169 -10.05 -4.45 -2.14
C ALA A 169 -9.17 -5.41 -2.97
N VAL A 170 -7.86 -5.45 -2.69
CA VAL A 170 -6.94 -6.41 -3.32
C VAL A 170 -7.26 -7.84 -2.92
N GLY A 171 -7.49 -8.09 -1.63
CA GLY A 171 -7.87 -9.39 -1.09
C GLY A 171 -9.16 -9.93 -1.71
N TYR A 172 -10.17 -9.07 -1.86
CA TYR A 172 -11.40 -9.39 -2.59
C TYR A 172 -11.13 -9.87 -4.03
N PHE A 173 -10.26 -9.18 -4.79
CA PHE A 173 -9.94 -9.65 -6.14
C PHE A 173 -9.10 -10.93 -6.19
N ASN A 174 -8.35 -11.22 -5.14
CA ASN A 174 -7.59 -12.45 -4.99
C ASN A 174 -8.49 -13.65 -4.61
N GLY A 175 -9.61 -13.43 -3.92
CA GLY A 175 -10.55 -14.49 -3.55
C GLY A 175 -11.16 -15.24 -4.74
N PHE A 176 -11.27 -14.61 -5.91
CA PHE A 176 -11.67 -15.28 -7.16
C PHE A 176 -10.62 -16.25 -7.73
N GLN A 177 -9.41 -16.32 -7.16
CA GLN A 177 -8.34 -17.22 -7.60
C GLN A 177 -8.23 -18.48 -6.74
N ILE A 178 -8.96 -18.59 -5.62
CA ILE A 178 -8.82 -19.65 -4.62
C ILE A 178 -9.17 -21.04 -5.19
N GLY A 179 -10.23 -21.16 -6.01
CA GLY A 179 -10.63 -22.42 -6.65
C GLY A 179 -9.76 -22.90 -7.83
N ARG A 180 -8.60 -22.28 -8.07
CA ARG A 180 -7.62 -22.72 -9.09
C ARG A 180 -6.33 -23.29 -8.47
N ARG A 181 -6.25 -23.39 -7.14
CA ARG A 181 -5.13 -24.04 -6.47
C ARG A 181 -5.31 -25.57 -6.58
N PRO A 182 -4.36 -26.32 -7.15
CA PRO A 182 -4.45 -27.78 -7.15
C PRO A 182 -4.45 -28.27 -5.70
N GLY A 183 -5.60 -28.76 -5.21
CA GLY A 183 -5.78 -29.26 -3.84
C GLY A 183 -6.95 -28.66 -3.06
N SER A 184 -7.73 -27.72 -3.60
CA SER A 184 -9.04 -27.38 -3.02
C SER A 184 -10.08 -28.38 -3.52
N ASP A 185 -10.35 -29.41 -2.73
CA ASP A 185 -11.47 -30.33 -2.95
C ASP A 185 -12.79 -29.57 -2.71
N ASP A 186 -13.48 -29.25 -3.80
CA ASP A 186 -14.95 -29.20 -3.87
C ASP A 186 -15.44 -30.50 -4.52
#